data_AF-A0A831UKG0-F1
#
_entry.id   AF-A0A831UKG0-F1
#
_cell.length_a   1.000
_cell.length_b   1.000
_cell.length_c   1.000
_cell.angle_alpha   90.00
_cell.angle_beta   90.00
_cell.angle_gamma   90.00
#
_symmetry.space_group_name_H-M   'P 1'
#
loop_
_entity.id
_entity.type
_entity.pdbx_description
1 polymer ?
#
loop_
_entity_poly.entity_id
_entity_poly.type
_entity_poly.pdbx_seq_one_letter_code
_entity_poly.pdbx_strand_id
1 'polypeptide(L)'
;MNVNDLERRLNAREPERRRAALDALCERVARGEIGFPEPRRAVNLHCHTTFSYNGYGYSPTYVAWRARREGLWMAGCIDFDVLDAVDEFLHACRMVGLRGCAGIETRAFVPSFATREMNSPGEPGAAYYCGVGFTSGEPKNPALLHELKETAQHRNRTIMGKVNPHLSPVELDYERDVLPLTPKGNATERHLAEAYSTKAESLIPEPAARAAFWAEKLGVEQAQVEAVLEDPPALQGLVRAKTMKAGGVGYVEARGEDFPELGRVSAFIIEMGA
;
A
#
# COMPACT_ATOMS: atom_id res chain seq x y z
N MET A 1 23.69 -10.73 -15.60
CA MET A 1 22.27 -10.73 -15.17
C MET A 1 21.41 -10.37 -16.36
N ASN A 2 20.37 -11.14 -16.70
CA ASN A 2 19.48 -10.75 -17.80
C ASN A 2 18.59 -9.55 -17.36
N VAL A 3 17.86 -8.93 -18.30
CA VAL A 3 17.01 -7.77 -18.01
C VAL A 3 15.90 -8.11 -17.01
N ASN A 4 15.22 -9.25 -17.19
CA ASN A 4 14.12 -9.66 -16.32
C ASN A 4 14.57 -9.83 -14.86
N ASP A 5 15.76 -10.38 -14.63
CA ASP A 5 16.35 -10.53 -13.30
C ASP A 5 16.61 -9.17 -12.64
N LEU A 6 17.08 -8.18 -13.41
CA LEU A 6 17.30 -6.82 -12.93
C LEU A 6 15.98 -6.13 -12.63
N GLU A 7 14.98 -6.25 -13.51
CA GLU A 7 13.64 -5.69 -13.28
C GLU A 7 12.98 -6.27 -12.02
N ARG A 8 13.10 -7.58 -11.77
CA ARG A 8 12.63 -8.17 -10.51
C ARG A 8 13.35 -7.61 -9.29
N ARG A 9 14.66 -7.33 -9.39
CA ARG A 9 15.46 -6.75 -8.30
C ARG A 9 15.11 -5.31 -7.96
N LEU A 10 14.42 -4.59 -8.85
CA LEU A 10 13.84 -3.30 -8.49
C LEU A 10 12.78 -3.43 -7.38
N ASN A 11 12.23 -4.61 -7.11
CA ASN A 11 11.35 -4.87 -5.95
C ASN A 11 12.07 -5.51 -4.76
N ALA A 12 13.41 -5.55 -4.75
CA ALA A 12 14.15 -6.05 -3.59
C ALA A 12 13.80 -5.25 -2.32
N ARG A 13 13.80 -5.91 -1.16
CA ARG A 13 13.53 -5.27 0.13
C ARG A 13 14.58 -4.20 0.47
N GLU A 14 15.82 -4.48 0.11
CA GLU A 14 16.97 -3.63 0.37
C GLU A 14 17.06 -2.47 -0.65
N PRO A 15 17.02 -1.20 -0.21
CA PRO A 15 17.12 -0.04 -1.10
C PRO A 15 18.37 -0.06 -2.00
N GLU A 16 19.52 -0.49 -1.45
CA GLU A 16 20.77 -0.57 -2.21
C GLU A 16 20.71 -1.59 -3.36
N ARG A 17 19.97 -2.68 -3.18
CA ARG A 17 19.78 -3.68 -4.25
C ARG A 17 18.86 -3.15 -5.34
N ARG A 18 17.87 -2.33 -4.99
CA ARG A 18 17.01 -1.64 -5.98
C ARG A 18 17.82 -0.61 -6.77
N ARG A 19 18.62 0.21 -6.08
CA ARG A 19 19.52 1.20 -6.69
C ARG A 19 20.50 0.56 -7.68
N ALA A 20 21.24 -0.46 -7.24
CA ALA A 20 22.19 -1.15 -8.10
C ALA A 20 21.52 -1.81 -9.33
N ALA A 21 20.29 -2.31 -9.18
CA ALA A 21 19.55 -2.86 -10.30
C ALA A 21 19.06 -1.77 -11.27
N LEU A 22 18.64 -0.61 -10.76
CA LEU A 22 18.26 0.54 -11.58
C LEU A 22 19.47 1.06 -12.38
N ASP A 23 20.62 1.23 -11.73
CA ASP A 23 21.85 1.69 -12.40
C ASP A 23 22.24 0.76 -13.55
N ALA A 24 22.26 -0.56 -13.29
CA ALA A 24 22.56 -1.56 -14.31
C ALA A 24 21.53 -1.58 -15.46
N LEU A 25 20.26 -1.27 -15.19
CA LEU A 25 19.24 -1.13 -16.23
C LEU A 25 19.43 0.15 -17.04
N CYS A 26 19.72 1.28 -16.40
CA CYS A 26 20.01 2.55 -17.05
C CYS A 26 21.26 2.46 -17.95
N GLU A 27 22.30 1.74 -17.54
CA GLU A 27 23.47 1.45 -18.40
C GLU A 27 23.08 0.71 -19.68
N ARG A 28 22.18 -0.28 -19.59
CA ARG A 28 21.67 -1.00 -20.76
C ARG A 28 20.82 -0.13 -21.67
N VAL A 29 20.04 0.78 -21.10
CA VAL A 29 19.32 1.81 -21.88
C VAL A 29 20.33 2.69 -22.62
N ALA A 30 21.38 3.17 -21.95
CA ALA A 30 22.41 4.01 -22.56
C ALA A 30 23.18 3.29 -23.69
N ARG A 31 23.37 1.97 -23.59
CA ARG A 31 23.95 1.14 -24.65
C ARG A 31 22.96 0.76 -25.77
N GLY A 32 21.70 1.16 -25.68
CA GLY A 32 20.66 0.84 -26.68
C GLY A 32 20.14 -0.60 -26.59
N GLU A 33 20.47 -1.34 -25.54
CA GLU A 33 19.98 -2.72 -25.34
C GLU A 33 18.54 -2.75 -24.86
N ILE A 34 18.08 -1.67 -24.20
CA ILE A 34 16.70 -1.50 -23.74
C ILE A 34 16.17 -0.21 -24.37
N GLY A 35 15.23 -0.35 -25.30
CA GLY A 35 14.47 0.78 -25.83
C GLY A 35 13.28 1.11 -24.92
N PHE A 36 13.08 2.39 -24.63
CA PHE A 36 11.81 2.85 -24.08
C PHE A 36 10.87 3.30 -25.20
N PRO A 37 9.56 3.09 -25.07
CA PRO A 37 8.61 3.62 -26.03
C PRO A 37 8.55 5.16 -25.97
N GLU A 38 8.08 5.77 -27.05
CA GLU A 38 7.67 7.17 -27.04
C GLU A 38 6.56 7.39 -26.00
N PRO A 39 6.65 8.46 -25.18
CA PRO A 39 5.61 8.77 -24.20
C PRO A 39 4.24 8.97 -24.86
N ARG A 40 3.27 8.17 -24.44
CA ARG A 40 1.86 8.29 -24.83
C ARG A 40 1.21 9.39 -24.00
N ARG A 41 0.07 9.93 -24.46
CA ARG A 41 -0.78 10.86 -23.68
C ARG A 41 -1.56 10.13 -22.58
N ALA A 42 -0.85 9.39 -21.73
CA ALA A 42 -1.39 8.63 -20.61
C ALA A 42 -0.64 9.00 -19.35
N VAL A 43 -1.38 9.23 -18.27
CA VAL A 43 -0.82 9.53 -16.94
C VAL A 43 -1.42 8.60 -15.91
N ASN A 44 -0.64 8.26 -14.88
CA ASN A 44 -1.16 7.64 -13.67
C ASN A 44 -0.53 8.34 -12.46
N LEU A 45 -1.26 9.27 -11.86
CA LEU A 45 -0.73 10.17 -10.83
C LEU A 45 -0.93 9.67 -9.41
N HIS A 46 -1.51 8.48 -9.22
CA HIS A 46 -1.84 7.93 -7.90
C HIS A 46 -1.51 6.44 -7.85
N CYS A 47 -0.22 6.15 -7.68
CA CYS A 47 0.28 4.80 -7.41
C CYS A 47 0.76 4.71 -5.96
N HIS A 48 0.37 3.63 -5.28
CA HIS A 48 0.96 3.24 -4.00
C HIS A 48 2.18 2.34 -4.22
N THR A 49 3.06 2.28 -3.22
CA THR A 49 4.25 1.43 -3.18
C THR A 49 4.21 0.49 -1.97
N THR A 50 5.28 -0.28 -1.79
CA THR A 50 5.49 -1.13 -0.60
C THR A 50 5.66 -0.35 0.71
N PHE A 51 5.83 0.98 0.68
CA PHE A 51 5.90 1.79 1.89
C PHE A 51 4.54 2.06 2.53
N SER A 52 3.48 2.13 1.74
CA SER A 52 2.11 1.91 2.23
C SER A 52 1.69 0.50 1.84
N TYR A 53 0.83 0.30 0.83
CA TYR A 53 0.49 -1.01 0.32
C TYR A 53 0.38 -1.02 -1.21
N ASN A 54 1.03 -1.99 -1.84
CA ASN A 54 0.86 -2.31 -3.26
C ASN A 54 0.62 -3.81 -3.42
N GLY A 55 -0.52 -4.20 -3.99
CA GLY A 55 -0.92 -5.62 -4.10
C GLY A 55 -0.01 -6.48 -5.00
N TYR A 56 0.90 -5.86 -5.75
CA TYR A 56 1.91 -6.54 -6.56
C TYR A 56 3.33 -6.43 -5.95
N GLY A 57 3.46 -5.82 -4.78
CA GLY A 57 4.74 -5.64 -4.09
C GLY A 57 5.67 -4.62 -4.77
N TYR A 58 5.12 -3.64 -5.51
CA TYR A 58 5.96 -2.68 -6.23
C TYR A 58 6.61 -1.65 -5.33
N SER A 59 7.93 -1.58 -5.41
CA SER A 59 8.74 -0.54 -4.77
C SER A 59 8.59 0.80 -5.51
N PRO A 60 9.03 1.92 -4.91
CA PRO A 60 9.04 3.22 -5.59
C PRO A 60 9.87 3.19 -6.88
N THR A 61 11.04 2.56 -6.84
CA THR A 61 11.91 2.42 -8.01
C THR A 61 11.24 1.62 -9.13
N TYR A 62 10.58 0.50 -8.80
CA TYR A 62 9.91 -0.32 -9.80
C TYR A 62 8.72 0.41 -10.43
N VAL A 63 7.94 1.18 -9.65
CA VAL A 63 6.83 1.99 -10.19
C VAL A 63 7.34 2.97 -11.25
N ALA A 64 8.42 3.71 -10.97
CA ALA A 64 9.01 4.65 -11.93
C ALA A 64 9.53 3.94 -13.19
N TRP A 65 10.27 2.83 -13.03
CA TRP A 65 10.76 2.03 -14.15
C TRP A 65 9.60 1.51 -15.03
N ARG A 66 8.60 0.89 -14.40
CA ARG A 66 7.45 0.34 -15.10
C ARG A 66 6.65 1.39 -15.85
N ALA A 67 6.38 2.53 -15.21
CA ALA A 67 5.71 3.67 -15.86
C ALA A 67 6.46 4.12 -17.12
N ARG A 68 7.80 4.16 -17.07
CA ARG A 68 8.62 4.49 -18.23
C ARG A 68 8.56 3.40 -19.31
N ARG A 69 8.61 2.12 -18.93
CA ARG A 69 8.49 0.96 -19.84
C ARG A 69 7.12 0.89 -20.54
N GLU A 70 6.06 1.31 -19.87
CA GLU A 70 4.70 1.38 -20.43
C GLU A 70 4.46 2.65 -21.27
N GLY A 71 5.41 3.58 -21.30
CA GLY A 71 5.33 4.83 -22.07
C GLY A 71 4.34 5.83 -21.47
N LEU A 72 4.22 5.90 -20.15
CA LEU A 72 3.45 6.97 -19.52
C LEU A 72 4.14 8.33 -19.72
N TRP A 73 3.34 9.38 -19.92
CA TRP A 73 3.82 10.76 -19.97
C TRP A 73 4.30 11.25 -18.60
N MET A 74 3.57 10.85 -17.56
CA MET A 74 3.80 11.22 -16.17
C MET A 74 3.27 10.13 -15.24
N ALA A 75 3.95 9.91 -14.11
CA ALA A 75 3.47 9.04 -13.04
C ALA A 75 3.56 9.73 -11.68
N GLY A 76 2.73 9.28 -10.73
CA GLY A 76 2.69 9.79 -9.37
C GLY A 76 2.84 8.69 -8.33
N CYS A 77 3.56 8.98 -7.26
CA CYS A 77 3.71 8.11 -6.09
C CYS A 77 3.02 8.76 -4.89
N ILE A 78 1.88 8.20 -4.49
CA ILE A 78 1.02 8.72 -3.44
C ILE A 78 0.81 7.60 -2.43
N ASP A 79 1.69 7.49 -1.44
CA ASP A 79 1.56 6.48 -0.40
C ASP A 79 0.61 6.93 0.71
N PHE A 80 -0.06 5.96 1.34
CA PHE A 80 -1.03 6.21 2.40
C PHE A 80 -0.32 6.51 3.72
N ASP A 81 -0.61 7.66 4.33
CA ASP A 81 -0.12 8.16 5.62
C ASP A 81 1.41 8.37 5.73
N VAL A 82 2.17 8.21 4.65
CA VAL A 82 3.64 8.19 4.69
C VAL A 82 4.28 8.89 3.50
N LEU A 83 5.52 9.34 3.69
CA LEU A 83 6.35 9.97 2.66
C LEU A 83 7.64 9.18 2.35
N ASP A 84 7.80 7.98 2.91
CA ASP A 84 9.04 7.18 2.82
C ASP A 84 9.47 6.86 1.37
N ALA A 85 8.53 6.87 0.42
CA ALA A 85 8.78 6.58 -0.98
C ALA A 85 9.26 7.78 -1.81
N VAL A 86 9.08 9.02 -1.33
CA VAL A 86 9.20 10.25 -2.13
C VAL A 86 10.58 10.38 -2.78
N ASP A 87 11.65 10.35 -1.98
CA ASP A 87 13.01 10.58 -2.48
C ASP A 87 13.46 9.49 -3.45
N GLU A 88 13.13 8.22 -3.16
CA GLU A 88 13.45 7.08 -4.02
C GLU A 88 12.70 7.16 -5.35
N PHE A 89 11.39 7.41 -5.32
CA PHE A 89 10.57 7.53 -6.53
C PHE A 89 11.05 8.67 -7.43
N LEU A 90 11.27 9.86 -6.86
CA LEU A 90 11.71 11.03 -7.63
C LEU A 90 13.11 10.84 -8.19
N HIS A 91 14.02 10.19 -7.46
CA HIS A 91 15.32 9.81 -7.96
C HIS A 91 15.22 8.85 -9.15
N ALA A 92 14.41 7.79 -9.03
CA ALA A 92 14.20 6.84 -10.11
C ALA A 92 13.56 7.49 -11.35
N CYS A 93 12.59 8.39 -11.16
CA CYS A 93 11.99 9.17 -12.24
C CYS A 93 13.03 9.99 -13.02
N ARG A 94 13.94 10.68 -12.31
CA ARG A 94 15.05 11.42 -12.94
C ARG A 94 15.96 10.50 -13.75
N MET A 95 16.32 9.35 -13.20
CA MET A 95 17.21 8.37 -13.86
C MET A 95 16.64 7.81 -15.17
N VAL A 96 15.32 7.63 -15.25
CA VAL A 96 14.66 7.04 -16.43
C VAL A 96 14.02 8.08 -17.36
N GLY A 97 14.16 9.37 -17.05
CA GLY A 97 13.57 10.47 -17.81
C GLY A 97 12.04 10.51 -17.77
N LEU A 98 11.44 10.09 -16.65
CA LEU A 98 9.99 10.14 -16.42
C LEU A 98 9.61 11.42 -15.66
N ARG A 99 8.52 12.07 -16.07
CA ARG A 99 7.91 13.15 -15.27
C ARG A 99 7.25 12.52 -14.05
N GLY A 100 7.75 12.82 -12.86
CA GLY A 100 7.25 12.28 -11.60
C GLY A 100 6.60 13.36 -10.75
N CYS A 101 5.51 13.04 -10.06
CA CYS A 101 5.07 13.75 -8.86
C CYS A 101 5.03 12.80 -7.66
N ALA A 102 5.24 13.33 -6.47
CA ALA A 102 5.15 12.55 -5.24
C ALA A 102 4.24 13.27 -4.25
N GLY A 103 3.65 12.49 -3.36
CA GLY A 103 2.67 12.98 -2.42
C GLY A 103 2.28 11.96 -1.37
N ILE A 104 1.29 12.36 -0.60
CA ILE A 104 0.70 11.59 0.48
C ILE A 104 -0.81 11.57 0.27
N GLU A 105 -1.41 10.42 0.49
CA GLU A 105 -2.85 10.29 0.71
C GLU A 105 -3.07 9.99 2.19
N THR A 106 -4.02 10.66 2.82
CA THR A 106 -4.41 10.35 4.19
C THR A 106 -5.91 10.53 4.36
N ARG A 107 -6.43 10.17 5.52
CA ARG A 107 -7.78 10.56 5.94
C ARG A 107 -7.68 11.79 6.84
N ALA A 108 -8.52 12.77 6.58
CA ALA A 108 -8.60 14.00 7.36
C ALA A 108 -10.03 14.25 7.84
N PHE A 109 -10.16 14.75 9.06
CA PHE A 109 -11.43 15.19 9.62
C PHE A 109 -11.83 16.54 9.02
N VAL A 110 -13.07 16.66 8.56
CA VAL A 110 -13.64 17.92 8.06
C VAL A 110 -14.80 18.34 8.98
N PRO A 111 -14.57 19.19 10.00
CA PRO A 111 -15.57 19.49 11.04
C PRO A 111 -16.90 20.03 10.49
N SER A 112 -16.86 20.83 9.42
CA SER A 112 -18.07 21.36 8.77
C SER A 112 -18.96 20.27 8.14
N PHE A 113 -18.43 19.06 7.97
CA PHE A 113 -19.10 17.89 7.41
C PHE A 113 -19.12 16.70 8.39
N ALA A 114 -18.99 16.94 9.71
CA ALA A 114 -18.86 15.89 10.72
C ALA A 114 -19.95 14.79 10.67
N THR A 115 -21.15 15.12 10.19
CA THR A 115 -22.29 14.18 10.09
C THR A 115 -22.54 13.68 8.67
N ARG A 116 -21.69 14.03 7.71
CA ARG A 116 -21.87 13.71 6.28
C ARG A 116 -20.79 12.74 5.83
N GLU A 117 -21.21 11.70 5.10
CA GLU A 117 -20.30 10.91 4.31
C GLU A 117 -19.86 11.71 3.08
N MET A 118 -18.56 11.68 2.77
CA MET A 118 -17.97 12.40 1.64
C MET A 118 -17.40 11.39 0.64
N ASN A 119 -16.07 11.25 0.58
CA ASN A 119 -15.38 10.29 -0.28
C ASN A 119 -14.80 9.11 0.51
N SER A 120 -14.98 9.07 1.84
CA SER A 120 -14.65 7.91 2.68
C SER A 120 -15.91 7.11 3.04
N PRO A 121 -16.18 5.96 2.38
CA PRO A 121 -17.44 5.26 2.53
C PRO A 121 -17.65 4.74 3.95
N GLY A 122 -18.82 5.04 4.54
CA GLY A 122 -19.17 4.64 5.90
C GLY A 122 -18.42 5.37 7.03
N GLU A 123 -17.70 6.45 6.72
CA GLU A 123 -16.92 7.23 7.69
C GLU A 123 -17.37 8.72 7.69
N PRO A 124 -18.49 9.07 8.36
CA PRO A 124 -18.96 10.47 8.42
C PRO A 124 -17.90 11.43 8.98
N GLY A 125 -17.75 12.58 8.34
CA GLY A 125 -16.78 13.60 8.70
C GLY A 125 -15.35 13.34 8.21
N ALA A 126 -15.03 12.12 7.75
CA ALA A 126 -13.71 11.81 7.22
C ALA A 126 -13.66 11.95 5.69
N ALA A 127 -12.58 12.53 5.18
CA ALA A 127 -12.30 12.59 3.75
C ALA A 127 -10.92 11.99 3.44
N TYR A 128 -10.83 11.20 2.37
CA TYR A 128 -9.55 10.96 1.70
C TYR A 128 -9.05 12.30 1.15
N TYR A 129 -7.84 12.67 1.54
CA TYR A 129 -7.23 13.95 1.23
C TYR A 129 -5.78 13.74 0.79
N CYS A 130 -5.45 14.27 -0.38
CA CYS A 130 -4.12 14.13 -0.97
C CYS A 130 -3.38 15.46 -0.97
N GLY A 131 -2.11 15.41 -0.55
CA GLY A 131 -1.13 16.45 -0.85
C GLY A 131 -0.21 15.97 -1.95
N VAL A 132 0.04 16.80 -2.97
CA VAL A 132 0.90 16.48 -4.12
C VAL A 132 1.86 17.61 -4.39
N GLY A 133 3.09 17.31 -4.80
CA GLY A 133 4.11 18.32 -5.07
C GLY A 133 5.34 18.25 -4.15
N PHE A 134 5.43 17.20 -3.34
CA PHE A 134 6.56 16.98 -2.44
C PHE A 134 7.85 16.79 -3.24
N THR A 135 8.91 17.48 -2.82
CA THR A 135 10.26 17.38 -3.43
C THR A 135 11.22 16.53 -2.59
N SER A 136 10.87 16.26 -1.33
CA SER A 136 11.53 15.33 -0.43
C SER A 136 10.54 14.71 0.55
N GLY A 137 10.85 13.51 1.05
CA GLY A 137 10.05 12.81 2.06
C GLY A 137 10.41 13.17 3.50
N GLU A 138 11.41 14.04 3.71
CA GLU A 138 11.88 14.41 5.05
C GLU A 138 11.12 15.63 5.61
N PRO A 139 10.24 15.44 6.61
CA PRO A 139 9.53 16.58 7.20
C PRO A 139 10.39 17.35 8.18
N LYS A 140 10.18 18.67 8.24
CA LYS A 140 10.73 19.52 9.32
C LYS A 140 10.21 19.09 10.69
N ASN A 141 8.93 18.71 10.75
CA ASN A 141 8.29 18.18 11.95
C ASN A 141 7.58 16.85 11.62
N PRO A 142 8.05 15.71 12.14
CA PRO A 142 7.48 14.40 11.85
C PRO A 142 6.22 14.07 12.67
N ALA A 143 5.77 14.95 13.58
CA ALA A 143 4.72 14.64 14.54
C ALA A 143 3.42 14.14 13.91
N LEU A 144 2.98 14.76 12.80
CA LEU A 144 1.77 14.32 12.10
C LEU A 144 1.92 12.90 11.52
N LEU A 145 3.04 12.60 10.87
CA LEU A 145 3.29 11.27 10.29
C LEU A 145 3.40 10.19 11.39
N HIS A 146 4.00 10.53 12.54
CA HIS A 146 4.06 9.63 13.68
C HIS A 146 2.67 9.34 14.25
N GLU A 147 1.84 10.36 14.42
CA GLU A 147 0.46 10.19 14.88
C GLU A 147 -0.37 9.32 13.92
N LEU A 148 -0.30 9.59 12.61
CA LEU A 148 -0.98 8.78 11.60
C LEU A 148 -0.56 7.31 11.69
N LYS A 149 0.75 7.06 11.84
CA LYS A 149 1.30 5.72 12.01
C LYS A 149 0.79 5.04 13.27
N GLU A 150 0.82 5.72 14.40
CA GLU A 150 0.34 5.18 15.68
C GLU A 150 -1.14 4.84 15.63
N THR A 151 -1.97 5.74 15.08
CA THR A 151 -3.40 5.54 14.87
C THR A 151 -3.66 4.32 13.98
N ALA A 152 -2.98 4.22 12.84
CA ALA A 152 -3.11 3.09 11.93
C ALA A 152 -2.72 1.76 12.60
N GLN A 153 -1.58 1.72 13.30
CA GLN A 153 -1.13 0.50 13.96
C GLN A 153 -2.02 0.11 15.14
N HIS A 154 -2.48 1.07 15.95
CA HIS A 154 -3.43 0.80 17.03
C HIS A 154 -4.71 0.18 16.47
N ARG A 155 -5.26 0.78 15.42
CA ARG A 155 -6.46 0.25 14.75
C ARG A 155 -6.24 -1.16 14.20
N ASN A 156 -5.10 -1.43 13.55
CA ASN A 156 -4.81 -2.76 13.04
C ASN A 156 -4.72 -3.81 14.15
N ARG A 157 -4.10 -3.48 15.30
CA ARG A 157 -4.06 -4.39 16.47
C ARG A 157 -5.46 -4.68 17.00
N THR A 158 -6.32 -3.66 17.07
CA THR A 158 -7.73 -3.82 17.48
C THR A 158 -8.49 -4.74 16.52
N ILE A 159 -8.33 -4.58 15.20
CA ILE A 159 -8.92 -5.48 14.20
C ILE A 159 -8.39 -6.90 14.40
N MET A 160 -7.07 -7.06 14.45
CA MET A 160 -6.42 -8.37 14.61
C MET A 160 -6.89 -9.09 15.88
N GLY A 161 -7.03 -8.38 17.00
CA GLY A 161 -7.54 -8.95 18.26
C GLY A 161 -8.96 -9.50 18.16
N LYS A 162 -9.81 -8.93 17.29
CA LYS A 162 -11.15 -9.44 17.00
C LYS A 162 -11.15 -10.56 15.97
N VAL A 163 -10.27 -10.49 14.97
CA VAL A 163 -10.23 -11.45 13.84
C VAL A 163 -9.53 -12.75 14.22
N ASN A 164 -8.47 -12.71 15.05
CA ASN A 164 -7.72 -13.90 15.47
C ASN A 164 -8.60 -15.02 16.04
N PRO A 165 -9.47 -14.76 17.05
CA PRO A 165 -10.32 -15.82 17.60
C PRO A 165 -11.26 -16.43 16.55
N HIS A 166 -11.74 -15.61 15.62
CA HIS A 166 -12.62 -16.05 14.54
C HIS A 166 -11.89 -16.96 13.54
N LEU A 167 -10.66 -16.60 13.18
CA LEU A 167 -9.85 -17.33 12.20
C LEU A 167 -8.99 -18.45 12.80
N SER A 168 -9.10 -18.74 14.10
CA SER A 168 -8.37 -19.83 14.75
C SER A 168 -8.56 -21.16 13.99
N PRO A 169 -7.47 -21.92 13.71
CA PRO A 169 -6.11 -21.78 14.26
C PRO A 169 -5.19 -20.77 13.54
N VAL A 170 -5.66 -20.04 12.53
CA VAL A 170 -4.87 -19.04 11.80
C VAL A 170 -4.87 -17.71 12.56
N GLU A 171 -3.99 -17.57 13.54
CA GLU A 171 -3.89 -16.40 14.41
C GLU A 171 -2.60 -15.63 14.15
N LEU A 172 -2.65 -14.31 13.99
CA LEU A 172 -1.47 -13.47 13.73
C LEU A 172 -0.86 -12.91 15.02
N ASP A 173 0.45 -12.76 14.99
CA ASP A 173 1.20 -11.85 15.86
C ASP A 173 1.55 -10.59 15.06
N TYR A 174 1.23 -9.40 15.56
CA TYR A 174 1.33 -8.17 14.76
C TYR A 174 2.79 -7.84 14.41
N GLU A 175 3.67 -7.96 15.39
CA GLU A 175 5.09 -7.63 15.26
C GLU A 175 5.85 -8.63 14.40
N ARG A 176 5.54 -9.93 14.50
CA ARG A 176 6.20 -11.00 13.73
C ARG A 176 5.59 -11.22 12.36
N ASP A 177 4.26 -11.21 12.25
CA ASP A 177 3.57 -11.68 11.05
C ASP A 177 3.12 -10.52 10.14
N VAL A 178 3.00 -9.28 10.65
CA VAL A 178 2.43 -8.15 9.90
C VAL A 178 3.44 -7.04 9.61
N LEU A 179 4.10 -6.49 10.65
CA LEU A 179 5.06 -5.40 10.47
C LEU A 179 6.19 -5.69 9.47
N PRO A 180 6.73 -6.92 9.37
CA PRO A 180 7.80 -7.23 8.43
C PRO A 180 7.40 -7.19 6.95
N LEU A 181 6.09 -7.14 6.64
CA LEU A 181 5.56 -7.08 5.27
C LEU A 181 5.76 -5.70 4.61
N THR A 182 6.07 -4.66 5.40
CA THR A 182 6.35 -3.30 4.90
C THR A 182 7.72 -2.80 5.40
N PRO A 183 8.55 -2.14 4.55
CA PRO A 183 9.93 -1.76 4.90
C PRO A 183 10.09 -0.84 6.11
N LYS A 184 9.02 -0.14 6.55
CA LYS A 184 9.06 0.85 7.63
C LYS A 184 7.99 0.63 8.70
N GLY A 185 7.31 -0.51 8.69
CA GLY A 185 6.28 -0.82 9.68
C GLY A 185 5.00 0.02 9.54
N ASN A 186 4.71 0.54 8.34
CA ASN A 186 3.49 1.30 8.05
C ASN A 186 2.38 0.36 7.55
N ALA A 187 2.10 -0.66 8.35
CA ALA A 187 1.15 -1.69 7.97
C ALA A 187 -0.28 -1.14 7.90
N THR A 188 -1.08 -1.74 7.02
CA THR A 188 -2.48 -1.38 6.74
C THR A 188 -3.36 -2.62 6.93
N GLU A 189 -4.68 -2.44 6.91
CA GLU A 189 -5.63 -3.58 6.90
C GLU A 189 -5.33 -4.60 5.81
N ARG A 190 -4.75 -4.17 4.67
CA ARG A 190 -4.43 -5.07 3.57
C ARG A 190 -3.26 -6.00 3.90
N HIS A 191 -2.31 -5.55 4.71
CA HIS A 191 -1.24 -6.41 5.22
C HIS A 191 -1.75 -7.44 6.23
N LEU A 192 -2.80 -7.13 7.01
CA LEU A 192 -3.47 -8.14 7.84
C LEU A 192 -4.05 -9.25 6.97
N ALA A 193 -4.76 -8.89 5.90
CA ALA A 193 -5.34 -9.87 4.98
C ALA A 193 -4.28 -10.73 4.28
N GLU A 194 -3.18 -10.12 3.84
CA GLU A 194 -2.01 -10.83 3.32
C GLU A 194 -1.42 -11.80 4.36
N ALA A 195 -1.15 -11.33 5.57
CA ALA A 195 -0.58 -12.14 6.65
C ALA A 195 -1.49 -13.34 7.01
N TYR A 196 -2.80 -13.15 7.11
CA TYR A 196 -3.75 -14.25 7.34
C TYR A 196 -3.73 -15.26 6.20
N SER A 197 -3.72 -14.79 4.94
CA SER A 197 -3.63 -15.65 3.77
C SER A 197 -2.37 -16.52 3.78
N THR A 198 -1.20 -15.89 3.99
CA THR A 198 0.10 -16.58 4.03
C THR A 198 0.21 -17.55 5.20
N LYS A 199 -0.33 -17.18 6.37
CA LYS A 199 -0.32 -18.06 7.54
C LYS A 199 -1.25 -19.26 7.38
N ALA A 200 -2.43 -19.06 6.78
CA ALA A 200 -3.34 -20.16 6.45
C ALA A 200 -2.70 -21.15 5.47
N GLU A 201 -1.99 -20.65 4.45
CA GLU A 201 -1.23 -21.48 3.53
C GLU A 201 -0.15 -22.32 4.22
N SER A 202 0.56 -21.73 5.18
CA SER A 202 1.60 -22.42 5.92
C SER A 202 1.05 -23.49 6.88
N LEU A 203 -0.10 -23.23 7.50
CA LEU A 203 -0.74 -24.15 8.47
C LEU A 203 -1.62 -25.21 7.81
N ILE A 204 -2.18 -24.90 6.64
CA ILE A 204 -3.09 -25.76 5.88
C ILE A 204 -2.59 -25.82 4.43
N PRO A 205 -1.53 -26.61 4.14
CA PRO A 205 -0.91 -26.64 2.81
C PRO A 205 -1.82 -27.26 1.74
N GLU A 206 -2.71 -28.17 2.12
CA GLU A 206 -3.62 -28.86 1.19
C GLU A 206 -4.69 -27.88 0.66
N PRO A 207 -4.74 -27.60 -0.67
CA PRO A 207 -5.62 -26.57 -1.22
C PRO A 207 -7.10 -26.80 -0.93
N ALA A 208 -7.59 -28.03 -1.02
CA ALA A 208 -8.98 -28.35 -0.76
C ALA A 208 -9.36 -28.10 0.72
N ALA A 209 -8.48 -28.47 1.65
CA ALA A 209 -8.69 -28.23 3.08
C ALA A 209 -8.64 -26.73 3.41
N ARG A 210 -7.73 -25.99 2.77
CA ARG A 210 -7.62 -24.53 2.91
C ARG A 210 -8.84 -23.81 2.34
N ALA A 211 -9.38 -24.29 1.21
CA ALA A 211 -10.61 -23.77 0.63
C ALA A 211 -11.81 -23.97 1.56
N ALA A 212 -11.96 -25.18 2.12
CA ALA A 212 -13.00 -25.49 3.10
C ALA A 212 -12.89 -24.62 4.36
N PHE A 213 -11.67 -24.44 4.90
CA PHE A 213 -11.41 -23.55 6.03
C PHE A 213 -11.89 -22.12 5.75
N TRP A 214 -11.50 -21.54 4.61
CA TRP A 214 -11.93 -20.19 4.26
C TRP A 214 -13.43 -20.11 4.00
N ALA A 215 -14.04 -21.11 3.39
CA ALA A 215 -15.47 -21.15 3.15
C ALA A 215 -16.26 -21.09 4.47
N GLU A 216 -15.88 -21.94 5.42
CA GLU A 216 -16.44 -21.97 6.77
C GLU A 216 -16.24 -20.62 7.49
N LYS A 217 -14.99 -20.16 7.59
CA LYS A 217 -14.65 -18.95 8.36
C LYS A 217 -15.22 -17.67 7.75
N LEU A 218 -15.33 -17.58 6.43
CA LEU A 218 -15.82 -16.37 5.76
C LEU A 218 -17.33 -16.42 5.49
N GLY A 219 -18.00 -17.55 5.78
CA GLY A 219 -19.43 -17.73 5.54
C GLY A 219 -19.78 -17.58 4.06
N VAL A 220 -19.01 -18.25 3.19
CA VAL A 220 -19.20 -18.26 1.74
C VAL A 220 -19.16 -19.67 1.19
N GLU A 221 -19.66 -19.86 -0.02
CA GLU A 221 -19.58 -21.14 -0.73
C GLU A 221 -18.13 -21.53 -1.02
N GLN A 222 -17.80 -22.81 -0.88
CA GLN A 222 -16.44 -23.30 -1.13
C GLN A 222 -15.98 -23.02 -2.57
N ALA A 223 -16.87 -23.16 -3.55
CA ALA A 223 -16.57 -22.86 -4.95
C ALA A 223 -16.16 -21.39 -5.16
N GLN A 224 -16.66 -20.45 -4.35
CA GLN A 224 -16.25 -19.05 -4.41
C GLN A 224 -14.80 -18.88 -3.94
N VAL A 225 -14.38 -19.62 -2.92
CA VAL A 225 -12.99 -19.58 -2.43
C VAL A 225 -12.06 -20.24 -3.42
N GLU A 226 -12.41 -21.42 -3.94
CA GLU A 226 -11.61 -22.15 -4.93
C GLU A 226 -11.29 -21.29 -6.15
N ALA A 227 -12.25 -20.47 -6.60
CA ALA A 227 -12.07 -19.56 -7.73
C ALA A 227 -11.01 -18.46 -7.50
N VAL A 228 -10.68 -18.13 -6.23
CA VAL A 228 -9.73 -17.08 -5.87
C VAL A 228 -8.52 -17.58 -5.10
N LEU A 229 -8.44 -18.88 -4.77
CA LEU A 229 -7.43 -19.44 -3.86
C LEU A 229 -5.99 -19.25 -4.37
N GLU A 230 -5.81 -19.31 -5.69
CA GLU A 230 -4.53 -19.14 -6.41
C GLU A 230 -4.30 -17.68 -6.86
N ASP A 231 -5.21 -16.76 -6.53
CA ASP A 231 -5.12 -15.31 -6.81
C ASP A 231 -5.01 -14.56 -5.47
N PRO A 232 -3.79 -14.30 -4.97
CA PRO A 232 -3.60 -13.67 -3.67
C PRO A 232 -4.32 -12.32 -3.54
N PRO A 233 -4.24 -11.38 -4.51
CA PRO A 233 -5.05 -10.16 -4.47
C PRO A 233 -6.55 -10.41 -4.29
N ALA A 234 -7.12 -11.38 -5.00
CA ALA A 234 -8.55 -11.68 -4.91
C ALA A 234 -8.91 -12.34 -3.57
N LEU A 235 -8.13 -13.33 -3.10
CA LEU A 235 -8.33 -13.97 -1.80
C LEU A 235 -8.19 -12.99 -0.64
N GLN A 236 -7.14 -12.17 -0.63
CA GLN A 236 -6.94 -11.13 0.38
C GLN A 236 -8.08 -10.11 0.39
N GLY A 237 -8.60 -9.76 -0.80
CA GLY A 237 -9.79 -8.94 -0.95
C GLY A 237 -11.02 -9.57 -0.29
N LEU A 238 -11.25 -10.86 -0.52
CA LEU A 238 -12.36 -11.63 0.07
C LEU A 238 -12.24 -11.71 1.60
N VAL A 239 -11.06 -12.08 2.12
CA VAL A 239 -10.78 -12.13 3.57
C VAL A 239 -11.07 -10.78 4.21
N ARG A 240 -10.54 -9.69 3.64
CA ARG A 240 -10.75 -8.34 4.17
C ARG A 240 -12.22 -7.92 4.14
N ALA A 241 -12.92 -8.19 3.03
CA ALA A 241 -14.33 -7.82 2.89
C ALA A 241 -15.22 -8.54 3.91
N LYS A 242 -14.94 -9.81 4.20
CA LYS A 242 -15.76 -10.64 5.10
C LYS A 242 -15.41 -10.48 6.58
N THR A 243 -14.17 -10.07 6.90
CA THR A 243 -13.71 -9.99 8.29
C THR A 243 -13.54 -8.57 8.81
N MET A 244 -13.11 -7.60 8.00
CA MET A 244 -12.64 -6.28 8.48
C MET A 244 -13.55 -5.11 8.09
N LYS A 245 -14.49 -5.32 7.17
CA LYS A 245 -15.46 -4.29 6.73
C LYS A 245 -16.78 -4.38 7.49
N ALA A 246 -17.65 -3.39 7.31
CA ALA A 246 -18.93 -3.31 8.00
C ALA A 246 -19.69 -4.65 7.94
N GLY A 247 -20.10 -5.16 9.10
CA GLY A 247 -20.71 -6.49 9.25
C GLY A 247 -19.73 -7.65 9.51
N GLY A 248 -18.43 -7.45 9.32
CA GLY A 248 -17.39 -8.42 9.68
C GLY A 248 -16.99 -8.35 11.16
N VAL A 249 -16.50 -9.46 11.69
CA VAL A 249 -16.12 -9.60 13.12
C VAL A 249 -15.07 -8.60 13.57
N GLY A 250 -14.14 -8.26 12.68
CA GLY A 250 -13.05 -7.31 12.88
C GLY A 250 -13.43 -5.87 12.58
N TYR A 251 -14.69 -5.57 12.25
CA TYR A 251 -15.07 -4.19 11.95
C TYR A 251 -14.82 -3.27 13.15
N VAL A 252 -14.18 -2.15 12.85
CA VAL A 252 -13.97 -1.03 13.77
C VAL A 252 -14.48 0.19 13.02
N GLU A 253 -15.61 0.72 13.48
CA GLU A 253 -16.19 1.98 12.99
C GLU A 253 -15.14 3.07 13.15
N ALA A 254 -14.91 3.83 12.08
CA ALA A 254 -14.08 5.02 12.11
C ALA A 254 -14.97 6.25 12.02
N ARG A 255 -14.64 7.27 12.80
CA ARG A 255 -15.31 8.57 12.83
C ARG A 255 -14.34 9.63 12.36
N GLY A 256 -14.85 10.73 11.83
CA GLY A 256 -14.03 11.87 11.45
C GLY A 256 -13.01 12.25 12.54
N GLU A 257 -13.45 12.32 13.80
CA GLU A 257 -12.65 12.68 14.97
C GLU A 257 -11.47 11.73 15.28
N ASP A 258 -11.44 10.53 14.69
CA ASP A 258 -10.31 9.60 14.80
C ASP A 258 -9.12 10.02 13.92
N PHE A 259 -9.31 11.03 13.06
CA PHE A 259 -8.32 11.52 12.09
C PHE A 259 -7.90 12.96 12.38
N PRO A 260 -6.68 13.36 11.96
CA PRO A 260 -6.25 14.75 12.07
C PRO A 260 -7.18 15.70 11.30
N GLU A 261 -7.42 16.90 11.85
CA GLU A 261 -8.20 17.92 11.16
C GLU A 261 -7.59 18.32 9.81
N LEU A 262 -8.45 18.54 8.82
CA LEU A 262 -8.07 18.96 7.46
C LEU A 262 -7.12 20.15 7.48
N GLY A 263 -7.40 21.18 8.30
CA GLY A 263 -6.54 22.36 8.40
C GLY A 263 -5.13 22.03 8.87
N ARG A 264 -4.97 21.07 9.79
CA ARG A 264 -3.67 20.60 10.27
C ARG A 264 -2.92 19.82 9.20
N VAL A 265 -3.61 18.95 8.46
CA VAL A 265 -3.03 18.20 7.33
C VAL A 265 -2.60 19.16 6.22
N SER A 266 -3.44 20.13 5.85
CA SER A 266 -3.10 21.16 4.84
C SER A 266 -1.90 21.99 5.26
N ALA A 267 -1.82 22.41 6.53
CA ALA A 267 -0.68 23.17 7.04
C ALA A 267 0.64 22.37 6.92
N PHE A 268 0.60 21.08 7.24
CA PHE A 268 1.74 20.18 7.06
C PHE A 268 2.16 20.05 5.59
N ILE A 269 1.21 19.85 4.67
CA ILE A 269 1.49 19.75 3.23
C ILE A 269 2.15 21.04 2.71
N ILE A 270 1.62 22.21 3.09
CA ILE A 270 2.15 23.52 2.68
C ILE A 270 3.56 23.74 3.25
N GLU A 271 3.82 23.35 4.50
CA GLU A 271 5.15 23.46 5.12
C GLU A 271 6.22 22.65 4.38
N MET A 272 5.79 21.55 3.75
CA MET A 272 6.61 20.67 2.91
C MET A 272 6.83 21.20 1.48
N GLY A 273 6.22 22.35 1.14
CA GLY A 273 6.36 23.00 -0.16
C GLY A 273 5.52 22.39 -1.28
N ALA A 274 4.50 21.61 -0.92
CA ALA A 274 3.53 21.01 -1.83
C ALA A 274 2.24 21.85 -1.93
#